data_AF-A0A9X8VI43-F1
#
_entry.id   AF-A0A9X8VI43-F1
#
_cell.length_a   1.000
_cell.length_b   1.000
_cell.length_c   1.000
_cell.angle_alpha   90.00
_cell.angle_beta   90.00
_cell.angle_gamma   90.00
#
_symmetry.space_group_name_H-M   'P 1'
#
loop_
_entity.id
_entity.type
_entity.pdbx_description
1 polymer ?
#
loop_
_entity_poly.entity_id
_entity_poly.type
_entity_poly.pdbx_seq_one_letter_code
_entity_poly.pdbx_strand_id
1 'polypeptide(L)'
;KLAGIKVPERVDTIRVMLSELFRINSHLLYISTFIQDVGAMTPVFFAFTDRQKIYDLVEAITGFRMHPAWFRIGGVAHDLPRGWDRLLREFLDWMPKRLDSYVKAALKNSILKGRSIGVASYNAKEALEWGVTGAGLRATGVEFDVRKWRPYSGYENFDFEVPVGDGTSDCYTRVMLKVEELRQSLRILEQCLNNMPEGPFKADHPLTTPPPKERTLQ
;
A
#
# COMPACT_ATOMS: atom_id res chain seq x y z
N LYS A 1 6.53 9.72 18.45
CA LYS A 1 6.86 8.87 19.62
C LYS A 1 7.84 9.55 20.58
N LEU A 2 9.04 9.94 20.13
CA LEU A 2 10.02 10.66 20.98
C LEU A 2 9.46 11.93 21.63
N ALA A 3 8.72 12.74 20.87
CA ALA A 3 8.13 13.98 21.36
C ALA A 3 6.83 13.80 22.20
N GLY A 4 6.34 12.57 22.42
CA GLY A 4 5.09 12.34 23.17
C GLY A 4 3.79 12.84 22.50
N ILE A 5 3.87 13.41 21.29
CA ILE A 5 2.73 14.01 20.57
C ILE A 5 1.77 12.92 20.09
N LYS A 6 0.49 13.05 20.47
CA LYS A 6 -0.62 12.26 19.95
C LYS A 6 -1.25 12.99 18.77
N VAL A 7 -1.52 12.25 17.70
CA VAL A 7 -2.20 12.77 16.50
C VAL A 7 -3.69 12.43 16.55
N PRO A 8 -4.56 13.24 15.90
CA PRO A 8 -5.99 12.92 15.78
C PRO A 8 -6.23 11.65 14.96
N GLU A 9 -7.32 10.94 15.22
CA GLU A 9 -7.68 9.70 14.50
C GLU A 9 -7.83 9.91 12.99
N ARG A 10 -8.38 11.06 12.57
CA ARG A 10 -8.47 11.44 11.15
C ARG A 10 -7.10 11.43 10.46
N VAL A 11 -6.04 11.89 11.14
CA VAL A 11 -4.68 11.90 10.59
C VAL A 11 -4.19 10.48 10.36
N ASP A 12 -4.46 9.58 11.30
CA ASP A 12 -4.07 8.18 11.20
C ASP A 12 -4.77 7.48 10.04
N THR A 13 -6.09 7.69 9.87
CA THR A 13 -6.85 7.16 8.71
C THR A 13 -6.33 7.72 7.38
N ILE A 14 -6.05 9.03 7.29
CA ILE A 14 -5.47 9.64 6.08
C ILE A 14 -4.11 9.01 5.74
N ARG A 15 -3.28 8.76 6.76
CA ARG A 15 -1.96 8.14 6.60
C ARG A 15 -2.06 6.70 6.12
N VAL A 16 -2.98 5.92 6.69
CA VAL A 16 -3.25 4.54 6.25
C VAL A 16 -3.72 4.54 4.80
N MET A 17 -4.69 5.39 4.45
CA MET A 17 -5.21 5.51 3.09
C MET A 17 -4.10 5.81 2.07
N LEU A 18 -3.30 6.87 2.31
CA LEU A 18 -2.20 7.21 1.40
C LEU A 18 -1.11 6.11 1.37
N SER A 19 -0.82 5.47 2.51
CA SER A 19 0.18 4.39 2.56
C SER A 19 -0.26 3.16 1.77
N GLU A 20 -1.54 2.79 1.81
CA GLU A 20 -2.08 1.67 1.03
C GLU A 20 -2.16 2.02 -0.47
N LEU A 21 -2.43 3.26 -0.87
CA LEU A 21 -2.29 3.70 -2.26
C LEU A 21 -0.85 3.55 -2.78
N PHE A 22 0.15 3.95 -1.97
CA PHE A 22 1.55 3.76 -2.33
C PHE A 22 1.98 2.29 -2.30
N ARG A 23 1.41 1.47 -1.41
CA ARG A 23 1.62 0.01 -1.42
C ARG A 23 1.12 -0.60 -2.72
N ILE A 24 -0.08 -0.23 -3.16
CA ILE A 24 -0.64 -0.68 -4.43
C ILE A 24 0.27 -0.27 -5.60
N ASN A 25 0.67 1.00 -5.63
CA ASN A 25 1.57 1.51 -6.68
C ASN A 25 2.91 0.76 -6.72
N SER A 26 3.49 0.43 -5.56
CA SER A 26 4.73 -0.35 -5.44
C SER A 26 4.55 -1.79 -5.94
N HIS A 27 3.47 -2.46 -5.55
CA HIS A 27 3.23 -3.85 -5.95
C HIS A 27 2.89 -3.97 -7.43
N LEU A 28 2.16 -3.00 -8.00
CA LEU A 28 1.92 -2.96 -9.44
C LEU A 28 3.20 -2.81 -10.24
N LEU A 29 4.14 -1.97 -9.79
CA LEU A 29 5.47 -1.89 -10.40
C LEU A 29 6.20 -3.23 -10.30
N TYR A 30 6.23 -3.84 -9.12
CA TYR A 30 6.92 -5.10 -8.91
C TYR A 30 6.37 -6.22 -9.80
N ILE A 31 5.05 -6.38 -9.84
CA ILE A 31 4.40 -7.41 -10.66
C ILE A 31 4.68 -7.17 -12.14
N SER A 32 4.59 -5.92 -12.58
CA SER A 32 4.75 -5.59 -13.99
C SER A 32 6.17 -5.76 -14.49
N THR A 33 7.18 -5.32 -13.73
CA THR A 33 8.59 -5.52 -14.07
C THR A 33 8.97 -7.00 -13.97
N PHE A 34 8.44 -7.74 -12.98
CA PHE A 34 8.66 -9.18 -12.91
C PHE A 34 8.16 -9.90 -14.17
N ILE A 35 6.95 -9.57 -14.64
CA ILE A 35 6.39 -10.15 -15.87
C ILE A 35 7.24 -9.74 -17.10
N GLN A 36 7.69 -8.50 -17.13
CA GLN A 36 8.55 -7.96 -18.20
C GLN A 36 9.90 -8.67 -18.27
N ASP A 37 10.61 -8.79 -17.14
CA ASP A 37 11.94 -9.38 -17.04
C ASP A 37 11.92 -10.88 -17.36
N VAL A 38 10.81 -11.54 -17.03
CA VAL A 38 10.56 -12.91 -17.46
C VAL A 38 10.42 -12.97 -18.99
N GLY A 39 9.87 -11.94 -19.65
CA GLY A 39 9.91 -11.78 -21.11
C GLY A 39 8.57 -11.36 -21.74
N ALA A 40 7.54 -11.06 -20.94
CA ALA A 40 6.25 -10.59 -21.43
C ALA A 40 6.15 -9.06 -21.34
N MET A 41 6.33 -8.38 -22.47
CA MET A 41 6.42 -6.92 -22.52
C MET A 41 5.06 -6.21 -22.38
N THR A 42 3.96 -6.77 -22.91
CA THR A 42 2.67 -6.07 -22.98
C THR A 42 2.06 -5.69 -21.63
N PRO A 43 2.06 -6.55 -20.59
CA PRO A 43 1.44 -6.24 -19.30
C PRO A 43 2.06 -5.04 -18.59
N VAL A 44 3.32 -4.68 -18.88
CA VAL A 44 3.96 -3.53 -18.25
C VAL A 44 3.26 -2.22 -18.61
N PHE A 45 2.91 -2.02 -19.87
CA PHE A 45 2.25 -0.80 -20.32
C PHE A 45 0.89 -0.61 -19.66
N PHE A 46 0.14 -1.70 -19.53
CA PHE A 46 -1.14 -1.70 -18.84
C PHE A 46 -1.00 -1.34 -17.36
N ALA A 47 -0.03 -1.93 -16.66
CA ALA A 47 0.20 -1.62 -15.26
C ALA A 47 0.61 -0.16 -15.06
N PHE A 48 1.41 0.42 -15.96
CA PHE A 48 1.77 1.84 -15.89
C PHE A 48 0.57 2.77 -16.14
N THR A 49 -0.36 2.41 -17.02
CA THR A 49 -1.63 3.13 -17.18
C THR A 49 -2.47 3.07 -15.89
N ASP A 50 -2.54 1.92 -15.23
CA ASP A 50 -3.29 1.81 -13.96
C ASP A 50 -2.58 2.57 -12.81
N ARG A 51 -1.25 2.61 -12.81
CA ARG A 51 -0.47 3.43 -11.88
C ARG A 51 -0.68 4.93 -12.10
N GLN A 52 -0.91 5.37 -13.35
CA GLN A 52 -1.26 6.76 -13.64
C GLN A 52 -2.50 7.19 -12.86
N LYS A 53 -3.54 6.34 -12.79
CA LYS A 53 -4.77 6.64 -12.02
C LYS A 53 -4.50 6.85 -10.53
N ILE A 54 -3.58 6.06 -9.97
CA ILE A 54 -3.15 6.25 -8.57
C ILE A 54 -2.43 7.59 -8.41
N TYR A 55 -1.56 7.95 -9.36
CA TYR A 55 -0.89 9.23 -9.33
C TYR A 55 -1.85 10.40 -9.49
N ASP A 56 -2.86 10.32 -10.36
CA ASP A 56 -3.88 11.36 -10.52
C ASP A 56 -4.65 11.57 -9.20
N LEU A 57 -4.97 10.48 -8.49
CA LEU A 57 -5.59 10.53 -7.16
C LEU A 57 -4.65 11.16 -6.10
N VAL A 58 -3.39 10.72 -6.05
CA VAL A 58 -2.40 11.25 -5.10
C VAL A 58 -2.09 12.72 -5.38
N GLU A 59 -2.03 13.11 -6.65
CA GLU A 59 -1.83 14.50 -7.08
C GLU A 59 -3.03 15.37 -6.70
N ALA A 60 -4.25 14.90 -6.92
CA ALA A 60 -5.45 15.61 -6.49
C ALA A 60 -5.44 15.88 -4.98
N ILE A 61 -4.98 14.92 -4.17
CA ILE A 61 -4.90 15.06 -2.71
C ILE A 61 -3.74 15.95 -2.27
N THR A 62 -2.55 15.76 -2.85
CA THR A 62 -1.29 16.29 -2.29
C THR A 62 -0.63 17.39 -3.11
N GLY A 63 -1.07 17.59 -4.35
CA GLY A 63 -0.45 18.49 -5.34
C GLY A 63 0.80 17.92 -6.02
N PHE A 64 1.28 16.73 -5.63
CA PHE A 64 2.46 16.10 -6.23
C PHE A 64 2.22 14.62 -6.49
N ARG A 65 2.93 14.07 -7.48
CA ARG A 65 2.73 12.68 -7.94
C ARG A 65 3.55 11.66 -7.15
N MET A 66 4.86 11.90 -7.01
CA MET A 66 5.79 10.92 -6.41
C MET A 66 6.34 11.32 -5.04
N HIS A 67 6.57 12.62 -4.81
CA HIS A 67 7.22 13.13 -3.59
C HIS A 67 6.34 14.16 -2.88
N PRO A 68 5.21 13.74 -2.28
CA PRO A 68 4.20 14.67 -1.79
C PRO A 68 4.55 15.38 -0.50
N ALA A 69 5.60 14.93 0.22
CA ALA A 69 5.99 15.47 1.53
C ALA A 69 4.78 15.73 2.47
N TRP A 70 3.79 14.83 2.40
CA TRP A 70 2.47 15.03 2.99
C TRP A 70 2.44 14.71 4.48
N PHE A 71 3.15 13.66 4.89
CA PHE A 71 3.26 13.29 6.29
C PHE A 71 4.22 14.24 6.99
N ARG A 72 3.74 14.88 8.06
CA ARG A 72 4.53 15.81 8.88
C ARG A 72 4.47 15.36 10.33
N ILE A 73 5.48 15.76 11.10
CA ILE A 73 5.45 15.52 12.55
C ILE A 73 4.24 16.28 13.11
N GLY A 74 3.39 15.60 13.87
CA GLY A 74 2.15 16.16 14.41
C GLY A 74 0.94 16.09 13.47
N GLY A 75 1.03 15.62 12.22
CA GLY A 75 -0.16 15.59 11.36
C GLY A 75 0.08 15.25 9.88
N VAL A 76 -0.76 15.82 9.03
CA VAL A 76 -0.56 15.92 7.59
C VAL A 76 -0.40 17.39 7.17
N ALA A 77 0.16 17.64 5.99
CA ALA A 77 0.46 18.99 5.51
C ALA A 77 -0.81 19.87 5.36
N HIS A 78 -1.82 19.33 4.68
CA HIS A 78 -3.16 19.90 4.49
C HIS A 78 -4.22 18.80 4.68
N ASP A 79 -5.49 19.21 4.82
CA ASP A 79 -6.61 18.26 4.83
C ASP A 79 -6.92 17.73 3.42
N LEU A 80 -7.72 16.68 3.34
CA LEU A 80 -8.19 16.12 2.07
C LEU A 80 -9.03 17.15 1.28
N PRO A 81 -8.84 17.27 -0.04
CA PRO A 81 -9.61 18.19 -0.87
C PRO A 81 -11.05 17.74 -1.03
N ARG A 82 -11.98 18.65 -1.31
CA ARG A 82 -13.39 18.29 -1.59
C ARG A 82 -13.47 17.36 -2.81
N GLY A 83 -14.17 16.23 -2.68
CA GLY A 83 -14.35 15.25 -3.76
C GLY A 83 -13.26 14.17 -3.85
N TRP A 84 -12.36 14.08 -2.86
CA TRP A 84 -11.36 12.99 -2.76
C TRP A 84 -12.01 11.60 -2.74
N ASP A 85 -13.18 11.50 -2.11
CA ASP A 85 -13.97 10.30 -1.90
C ASP A 85 -14.50 9.72 -3.23
N ARG A 86 -14.94 10.59 -4.14
CA ARG A 86 -15.36 10.20 -5.49
C ARG A 86 -14.20 9.59 -6.28
N LEU A 87 -13.04 10.23 -6.27
CA LEU A 87 -11.86 9.75 -6.99
C LEU A 87 -11.37 8.40 -6.44
N LEU A 88 -11.40 8.22 -5.12
CA LEU A 88 -11.06 6.95 -4.49
C LEU A 88 -12.08 5.85 -4.85
N ARG A 89 -13.38 6.16 -4.86
CA ARG A 89 -14.43 5.21 -5.27
C ARG A 89 -14.26 4.76 -6.71
N GLU A 90 -14.04 5.69 -7.63
CA GLU A 90 -13.77 5.38 -9.05
C GLU A 90 -12.55 4.47 -9.21
N PHE A 91 -11.51 4.66 -8.40
CA PHE A 91 -10.34 3.79 -8.38
C PHE A 91 -10.65 2.39 -7.84
N LEU A 92 -11.40 2.30 -6.73
CA LEU A 92 -11.82 1.04 -6.12
C LEU A 92 -12.72 0.21 -7.05
N ASP A 93 -13.55 0.84 -7.88
CA ASP A 93 -14.39 0.16 -8.87
C ASP A 93 -13.59 -0.37 -10.08
N TRP A 94 -12.48 0.30 -10.40
CA TRP A 94 -11.63 0.01 -11.55
C TRP A 94 -10.59 -1.09 -11.26
N MET A 95 -9.85 -0.94 -10.16
CA MET A 95 -8.63 -1.71 -9.90
C MET A 95 -8.83 -3.24 -9.74
N PRO A 96 -9.88 -3.76 -9.06
CA PRO A 96 -10.08 -5.20 -8.90
C PRO A 96 -10.18 -5.94 -10.25
N LYS A 97 -10.97 -5.39 -11.18
CA LYS A 97 -11.17 -5.96 -12.53
C LYS A 97 -9.86 -5.99 -13.33
N ARG A 98 -9.03 -4.96 -13.17
CA ARG A 98 -7.70 -4.89 -13.79
C ARG A 98 -6.74 -5.91 -13.18
N LEU A 99 -6.75 -6.05 -11.86
CA LEU A 99 -5.93 -7.03 -11.16
C LEU A 99 -6.22 -8.46 -11.64
N ASP A 100 -7.50 -8.83 -11.74
CA ASP A 100 -7.90 -10.15 -12.24
C ASP A 100 -7.47 -10.37 -13.70
N SER A 101 -7.47 -9.31 -14.51
CA SER A 101 -6.95 -9.33 -15.88
C SER A 101 -5.45 -9.62 -15.92
N TYR A 102 -4.64 -9.02 -15.04
CA TYR A 102 -3.20 -9.32 -14.93
C TYR A 102 -2.94 -10.77 -14.50
N VAL A 103 -3.69 -11.24 -13.50
CA VAL A 103 -3.56 -12.62 -13.02
C VAL A 103 -3.89 -13.61 -14.14
N LYS A 104 -4.99 -13.38 -14.86
CA LYS A 104 -5.43 -14.27 -15.94
C LYS A 104 -4.50 -14.23 -17.16
N ALA A 105 -4.07 -13.04 -17.59
CA ALA A 105 -3.29 -12.87 -18.81
C ALA A 105 -1.82 -13.28 -18.65
N ALA A 106 -1.22 -13.01 -17.48
CA ALA A 106 0.21 -13.22 -17.25
C ALA A 106 0.51 -14.27 -16.16
N LEU A 107 0.02 -14.07 -14.94
CA LEU A 107 0.49 -14.87 -13.79
C LEU A 107 -0.02 -16.32 -13.78
N LYS A 108 -1.14 -16.61 -14.47
CA LYS A 108 -1.63 -17.99 -14.67
C LYS A 108 -1.02 -18.68 -15.90
N ASN A 109 -0.23 -17.98 -16.70
CA ASN A 109 0.41 -18.54 -17.90
C ASN A 109 1.42 -19.63 -17.54
N SER A 110 1.39 -20.76 -18.25
CA SER A 110 2.29 -21.90 -18.04
C SER A 110 3.76 -21.57 -18.27
N ILE A 111 4.08 -20.70 -19.22
CA ILE A 111 5.45 -20.26 -19.52
C ILE A 111 6.04 -19.47 -18.34
N LEU A 112 5.25 -18.54 -17.78
CA LEU A 112 5.68 -17.75 -16.63
C LEU A 112 5.86 -18.64 -15.40
N LYS A 113 4.89 -19.53 -15.13
CA LYS A 113 5.01 -20.52 -14.05
C LYS A 113 6.25 -21.40 -14.20
N GLY A 114 6.49 -21.95 -15.40
CA GLY A 114 7.65 -22.80 -15.68
C GLY A 114 9.00 -22.10 -15.50
N ARG A 115 9.05 -20.76 -15.59
CA ARG A 115 10.27 -19.97 -15.38
C ARG A 115 10.44 -19.39 -13.98
N SER A 116 9.45 -19.55 -13.09
CA SER A 116 9.44 -18.89 -11.78
C SER A 116 9.27 -19.84 -10.60
N ILE A 117 8.55 -20.94 -10.79
CA ILE A 117 8.37 -21.95 -9.74
C ILE A 117 9.71 -22.65 -9.48
N GLY A 118 10.07 -22.76 -8.20
CA GLY A 118 11.34 -23.37 -7.75
C GLY A 118 12.60 -22.50 -7.94
N VAL A 119 12.48 -21.33 -8.57
CA VAL A 119 13.62 -20.43 -8.80
C VAL A 119 13.87 -19.54 -7.59
N ALA A 120 15.15 -19.43 -7.18
CA ALA A 120 15.59 -18.69 -6.00
C ALA A 120 14.73 -19.06 -4.78
N SER A 121 14.60 -20.38 -4.57
CA SER A 121 13.82 -20.97 -3.50
C SER A 121 14.60 -20.95 -2.19
N TYR A 122 13.91 -20.68 -1.09
CA TYR A 122 14.46 -20.78 0.26
C TYR A 122 13.38 -21.10 1.28
N ASN A 123 13.79 -21.68 2.42
CA ASN A 123 12.93 -22.06 3.53
C ASN A 123 12.90 -20.99 4.64
N ALA A 124 12.04 -21.19 5.64
CA ALA A 124 11.88 -20.25 6.76
C ALA A 124 13.16 -20.05 7.60
N LYS A 125 13.97 -21.12 7.78
CA LYS A 125 15.21 -21.04 8.56
C LYS A 125 16.25 -20.16 7.85
N GLU A 126 16.45 -20.38 6.56
CA GLU A 126 17.33 -19.57 5.71
C GLU A 126 16.86 -18.11 5.67
N ALA A 127 15.55 -17.90 5.51
CA ALA A 127 14.96 -16.56 5.51
C ALA A 127 15.25 -15.79 6.80
N LEU A 128 15.13 -16.45 7.96
CA LEU A 128 15.43 -15.84 9.26
C LEU A 128 16.94 -15.58 9.44
N GLU A 129 17.80 -16.50 9.00
CA GLU A 129 19.25 -16.35 9.07
C GLU A 129 19.75 -15.18 8.22
N TRP A 130 19.17 -14.97 7.03
CA TRP A 130 19.53 -13.85 6.14
C TRP A 130 18.82 -12.54 6.50
N GLY A 131 17.90 -12.53 7.47
CA GLY A 131 17.12 -11.35 7.83
C GLY A 131 16.11 -10.93 6.77
N VAL A 132 15.56 -11.88 6.00
CA VAL A 132 14.49 -11.62 5.01
C VAL A 132 13.22 -11.17 5.74
N THR A 133 12.53 -10.17 5.19
CA THR A 133 11.31 -9.60 5.78
C THR A 133 10.17 -9.46 4.75
N GLY A 134 8.97 -9.13 5.24
CA GLY A 134 7.81 -8.85 4.40
C GLY A 134 7.33 -10.07 3.62
N ALA A 135 6.98 -9.86 2.34
CA ALA A 135 6.46 -10.91 1.47
C ALA A 135 7.43 -12.09 1.27
N GLY A 136 8.75 -11.85 1.32
CA GLY A 136 9.75 -12.92 1.20
C GLY A 136 9.70 -13.90 2.37
N LEU A 137 9.57 -13.38 3.59
CA LEU A 137 9.43 -14.18 4.81
C LEU A 137 8.05 -14.85 4.86
N ARG A 138 6.98 -14.11 4.55
CA ARG A 138 5.62 -14.67 4.54
C ARG A 138 5.44 -15.79 3.53
N ALA A 139 6.13 -15.73 2.38
CA ALA A 139 6.11 -16.80 1.41
C ALA A 139 6.67 -18.13 1.95
N THR A 140 7.51 -18.10 3.00
CA THR A 140 8.01 -19.31 3.68
C THR A 140 7.04 -19.90 4.72
N GLY A 141 5.82 -19.39 4.82
CA GLY A 141 4.84 -19.85 5.81
C GLY A 141 4.89 -19.16 7.17
N VAL A 142 5.85 -18.23 7.38
CA VAL A 142 5.97 -17.49 8.64
C VAL A 142 4.95 -16.35 8.68
N GLU A 143 3.99 -16.44 9.61
CA GLU A 143 2.98 -15.41 9.84
C GLU A 143 3.58 -14.19 10.58
N PHE A 144 4.20 -13.29 9.82
CA PHE A 144 4.77 -12.06 10.36
C PHE A 144 4.40 -10.83 9.51
N ASP A 145 3.69 -9.89 10.12
CA ASP A 145 3.44 -8.56 9.58
C ASP A 145 3.46 -7.52 10.70
N VAL A 146 4.27 -6.48 10.53
CA VAL A 146 4.45 -5.42 11.54
C VAL A 146 3.12 -4.71 11.84
N ARG A 147 2.21 -4.57 10.87
CA ARG A 147 0.92 -3.88 11.08
C ARG A 147 -0.01 -4.63 12.03
N LYS A 148 0.10 -5.95 12.13
CA LYS A 148 -0.65 -6.77 13.09
C LYS A 148 0.13 -7.02 14.38
N TRP A 149 1.43 -7.31 14.26
CA TRP A 149 2.28 -7.66 15.41
C TRP A 149 2.65 -6.44 16.27
N ARG A 150 2.83 -5.27 15.64
CA ARG A 150 3.09 -4.00 16.31
C ARG A 150 2.32 -2.87 15.61
N PRO A 151 0.99 -2.80 15.78
CA PRO A 151 0.15 -1.82 15.09
C PRO A 151 0.63 -0.39 15.30
N TYR A 152 0.44 0.44 14.28
CA TYR A 152 0.80 1.85 14.25
C TYR A 152 -0.19 2.62 13.37
N SER A 153 -0.34 3.93 13.60
CA SER A 153 -1.26 4.80 12.85
C SER A 153 -2.67 4.22 12.66
N GLY A 154 -3.20 3.50 13.65
CA GLY A 154 -4.57 2.99 13.62
C GLY A 154 -4.80 1.78 12.72
N TYR A 155 -3.76 1.08 12.23
CA TYR A 155 -3.91 -0.17 11.47
C TYR A 155 -4.72 -1.25 12.21
N GLU A 156 -4.75 -1.20 13.55
CA GLU A 156 -5.55 -2.05 14.42
C GLU A 156 -7.07 -1.90 14.22
N ASN A 157 -7.53 -0.77 13.68
CA ASN A 157 -8.94 -0.48 13.45
C ASN A 157 -9.44 -0.99 12.09
N PHE A 158 -8.57 -1.60 11.28
CA PHE A 158 -8.90 -2.10 9.95
C PHE A 158 -8.91 -3.63 9.91
N ASP A 159 -9.94 -4.16 9.25
CA ASP A 159 -10.10 -5.59 9.03
C ASP A 159 -9.44 -6.01 7.71
N PHE A 160 -8.35 -6.76 7.82
CA PHE A 160 -7.60 -7.32 6.70
C PHE A 160 -6.84 -8.56 7.14
N GLU A 161 -6.61 -9.42 6.16
CA GLU A 161 -5.86 -10.66 6.35
C GLU A 161 -4.42 -10.48 5.85
N VAL A 162 -3.49 -11.21 6.46
CA VAL A 162 -2.10 -11.24 6.03
C VAL A 162 -1.90 -12.52 5.21
N PRO A 163 -1.66 -12.42 3.88
CA PRO A 163 -1.45 -13.61 3.07
C PRO A 163 -0.12 -14.28 3.43
N VAL A 164 -0.14 -15.59 3.60
CA VAL A 164 1.00 -16.43 3.97
C VAL A 164 1.15 -17.54 2.92
N GLY A 165 2.40 -17.91 2.61
CA GLY A 165 2.72 -18.98 1.67
C GLY A 165 2.64 -20.38 2.29
N ASP A 166 2.97 -21.38 1.48
CA ASP A 166 2.84 -22.81 1.78
C ASP A 166 4.08 -23.46 2.40
N GLY A 167 5.13 -22.67 2.68
CA GLY A 167 6.34 -23.13 3.39
C GLY A 167 7.63 -22.90 2.62
N THR A 168 7.58 -22.87 1.29
CA THR A 168 8.76 -22.64 0.44
C THR A 168 8.57 -21.35 -0.36
N SER A 169 9.47 -20.39 -0.16
CA SER A 169 9.44 -19.11 -0.87
C SER A 169 10.17 -19.24 -2.19
N ASP A 170 9.47 -19.18 -3.31
CA ASP A 170 10.06 -19.04 -4.64
C ASP A 170 9.61 -17.74 -5.33
N CYS A 171 10.15 -17.47 -6.52
CA CYS A 171 9.79 -16.26 -7.27
C CYS A 171 8.29 -16.17 -7.55
N TYR A 172 7.61 -17.29 -7.81
CA TYR A 172 6.19 -17.32 -8.14
C TYR A 172 5.33 -17.02 -6.90
N THR A 173 5.58 -17.72 -5.78
CA THR A 173 4.88 -17.55 -4.51
C THR A 173 4.99 -16.11 -4.03
N ARG A 174 6.18 -15.48 -4.13
CA ARG A 174 6.38 -14.08 -3.75
C ARG A 174 5.53 -13.10 -4.57
N VAL A 175 5.37 -13.35 -5.88
CA VAL A 175 4.56 -12.49 -6.76
C VAL A 175 3.07 -12.68 -6.49
N MET A 176 2.63 -13.93 -6.30
CA MET A 176 1.23 -14.23 -5.96
C MET A 176 0.84 -13.65 -4.59
N LEU A 177 1.74 -13.70 -3.61
CA LEU A 177 1.51 -13.11 -2.29
C LEU A 177 1.28 -11.59 -2.39
N LYS A 178 2.03 -10.90 -3.27
CA LYS A 178 1.80 -9.47 -3.55
C LYS A 178 0.47 -9.18 -4.23
N VAL A 179 -0.04 -10.09 -5.06
CA VAL A 179 -1.39 -9.98 -5.64
C VAL A 179 -2.45 -10.05 -4.55
N GLU A 180 -2.30 -10.95 -3.59
CA GLU A 180 -3.23 -11.01 -2.45
C GLU A 180 -3.07 -9.77 -1.54
N GLU A 181 -1.85 -9.28 -1.32
CA GLU A 181 -1.64 -8.01 -0.60
C GLU A 181 -2.34 -6.83 -1.29
N LEU A 182 -2.35 -6.78 -2.63
CA LEU A 182 -3.11 -5.77 -3.37
C LEU A 182 -4.60 -5.82 -3.07
N ARG A 183 -5.18 -7.03 -2.99
CA ARG A 183 -6.60 -7.21 -2.65
C ARG A 183 -6.90 -6.74 -1.22
N GLN A 184 -6.00 -7.04 -0.28
CA GLN A 184 -6.15 -6.60 1.11
C GLN A 184 -5.98 -5.08 1.23
N SER A 185 -5.09 -4.46 0.47
CA SER A 185 -4.97 -2.99 0.38
C SER A 185 -6.24 -2.34 -0.15
N LEU A 186 -6.87 -2.91 -1.19
CA LEU A 186 -8.15 -2.43 -1.70
C LEU A 186 -9.26 -2.51 -0.64
N ARG A 187 -9.29 -3.61 0.15
CA ARG A 187 -10.21 -3.76 1.29
C ARG A 187 -9.98 -2.72 2.40
N ILE A 188 -8.72 -2.40 2.70
CA ILE A 188 -8.38 -1.34 3.68
C ILE A 188 -8.81 0.03 3.15
N LEU A 189 -8.59 0.32 1.87
CA LEU A 189 -8.99 1.58 1.24
C LEU A 189 -10.51 1.76 1.22
N GLU A 190 -11.27 0.70 0.97
CA GLU A 190 -12.73 0.72 1.05
C GLU A 190 -13.21 1.05 2.47
N GLN A 191 -12.57 0.47 3.50
CA GLN A 191 -12.84 0.83 4.89
C GLN A 191 -12.47 2.28 5.21
N CYS A 192 -11.35 2.79 4.68
CA CYS A 192 -10.97 4.20 4.83
C CYS A 192 -12.02 5.14 4.20
N LEU A 193 -12.56 4.77 3.04
CA LEU A 193 -13.59 5.55 2.34
C LEU A 193 -14.88 5.61 3.15
N ASN A 194 -15.30 4.47 3.74
CA ASN A 194 -16.57 4.38 4.46
C ASN A 194 -16.50 4.92 5.89
N ASN A 195 -15.34 4.88 6.53
CA ASN A 195 -15.16 5.19 7.96
C ASN A 195 -14.18 6.35 8.22
N MET A 196 -14.08 7.32 7.30
CA MET A 196 -13.18 8.48 7.49
C MET A 196 -13.67 9.37 8.64
N PRO A 197 -12.93 9.51 9.76
CA PRO A 197 -13.37 10.34 10.88
C PRO A 197 -13.35 11.82 10.53
N GLU A 198 -14.28 12.58 11.08
CA GLU A 198 -14.22 14.04 11.10
C GLU A 198 -13.19 14.54 12.13
N GLY A 199 -12.78 15.80 12.00
CA GLY A 199 -11.90 16.45 12.98
C GLY A 199 -10.64 17.06 12.39
N PRO A 200 -9.69 17.49 13.24
CA PRO A 200 -8.50 18.20 12.81
C PRO A 200 -7.49 17.29 12.10
N PHE A 201 -6.79 17.84 11.11
CA PHE A 201 -5.74 17.15 10.34
C PHE A 201 -4.32 17.37 10.91
N LYS A 202 -4.21 18.10 12.03
CA LYS A 202 -2.97 18.37 12.77
C LYS A 202 -3.23 18.28 14.26
N ALA A 203 -2.23 17.83 15.01
CA ALA A 203 -2.22 17.84 16.46
C ALA A 203 -2.11 19.29 16.96
N ASP A 204 -2.77 19.59 18.07
CA ASP A 204 -2.64 20.88 18.75
C ASP A 204 -1.36 20.87 19.61
N HIS A 205 -0.21 21.10 18.97
CA HIS A 205 1.09 21.08 19.65
C HIS A 205 2.03 22.16 19.09
N PRO A 206 2.51 23.10 19.93
CA PRO A 206 3.21 24.30 19.48
C PRO A 206 4.58 24.01 18.84
N LEU A 207 5.26 22.92 19.23
CA LEU A 207 6.57 22.58 18.66
C LEU A 207 6.52 21.94 17.26
N THR A 208 5.33 21.56 16.77
CA THR A 208 5.21 20.80 15.51
C THR A 208 4.20 21.37 14.56
N THR A 209 3.15 21.98 15.09
CA THR A 209 2.04 22.50 14.31
C THR A 209 2.14 24.02 14.33
N PRO A 210 2.43 24.67 13.19
CA PRO A 210 2.31 26.11 13.13
C PRO A 210 0.85 26.48 13.43
N PRO A 211 0.60 27.57 14.19
CA PRO A 211 -0.74 28.01 14.48
C PRO A 211 -1.53 28.25 13.18
N PRO A 212 -2.85 27.98 13.17
CA PRO A 212 -3.72 28.34 12.05
C PRO A 212 -3.52 29.81 11.67
N LYS A 213 -3.57 30.14 10.36
CA LYS A 213 -3.36 31.52 9.89
C LYS A 213 -4.30 32.54 10.57
N GLU A 214 -5.52 32.11 10.89
CA GLU A 214 -6.51 32.89 11.64
C GLU A 214 -6.03 33.33 13.03
N ARG A 215 -5.11 32.57 13.65
CA ARG A 215 -4.54 32.84 14.97
C ARG A 215 -3.18 33.56 14.92
N THR A 216 -2.65 33.85 13.73
CA THR A 216 -1.30 34.44 13.56
C THR A 216 -1.27 35.96 13.35
N LEU A 217 -2.43 36.62 13.23
CA LEU A 217 -2.56 38.05 12.95
C LEU A 217 -3.14 38.87 14.13
N GLN A 218 -2.98 38.38 15.37
CA GLN A 218 -3.21 39.16 16.59
C GLN A 218 -1.90 39.42 17.32
#